data_AF-A0A3D4W4H9-F1
#
_entry.id   AF-A0A3D4W4H9-F1
#
_cell.length_a   1.000
_cell.length_b   1.000
_cell.length_c   1.000
_cell.angle_alpha   90.00
_cell.angle_beta   90.00
_cell.angle_gamma   90.00
#
_symmetry.space_group_name_H-M   'P 1'
#
loop_
_entity.id
_entity.type
_entity.pdbx_description
1 polymer ?
#
loop_
_entity_poly.entity_id
_entity_poly.type
_entity_poly.pdbx_seq_one_letter_code
_entity_poly.pdbx_strand_id
1 'polypeptide(L)'
;RHRVPSRGYRLDLPRAGRFDPAKARALNVPVPAWKLLQRGQSIPLENGAVVAPADVMGPARRGLRFVFSGDTAPCPALEQA
;
A
#
# COMPACT_ATOMS: atom_id res chain seq x y z
N ARG A 1 23.80 -17.49 -8.18
CA ARG A 1 25.04 -17.39 -9.00
C ARG A 1 24.84 -18.15 -10.31
N HIS A 2 25.15 -17.55 -11.45
CA HIS A 2 25.00 -18.18 -12.77
C HIS A 2 26.27 -17.95 -13.60
N ARG A 3 26.52 -18.76 -14.63
CA ARG A 3 27.76 -18.70 -15.44
C ARG A 3 27.82 -17.48 -16.34
N VAL A 4 26.66 -17.05 -16.85
CA VAL A 4 26.47 -15.79 -17.59
C VAL A 4 25.70 -14.80 -16.71
N PRO A 5 25.71 -13.49 -17.03
CA PRO A 5 24.92 -12.50 -16.30
C PRO A 5 23.45 -12.92 -16.21
N SER A 6 22.95 -13.06 -14.98
CA SER A 6 21.56 -13.43 -14.66
C SER A 6 21.04 -12.49 -13.58
N ARG A 7 19.76 -12.12 -13.65
CA ARG A 7 19.13 -11.16 -12.74
C ARG A 7 17.88 -11.78 -12.11
N GLY A 8 17.76 -11.60 -10.80
CA GLY A 8 16.50 -11.79 -10.09
C GLY A 8 15.74 -10.46 -9.97
N TYR A 9 14.43 -10.55 -9.79
CA TYR A 9 13.56 -9.40 -9.60
C TYR A 9 12.75 -9.57 -8.31
N ARG A 10 12.61 -8.49 -7.56
CA ARG A 10 11.69 -8.40 -6.42
C ARG A 10 10.65 -7.32 -6.70
N LEU A 11 9.39 -7.66 -6.48
CA LEU A 11 8.27 -6.72 -6.54
C LEU A 11 7.62 -6.67 -5.17
N ASP A 12 7.66 -5.49 -4.55
CA ASP A 12 6.96 -5.20 -3.30
C ASP A 12 5.70 -4.39 -3.65
N LEU A 13 4.52 -4.93 -3.31
CA LEU A 13 3.23 -4.28 -3.50
C LEU A 13 2.73 -3.76 -2.15
N PRO A 14 2.79 -2.45 -1.89
CA PRO A 14 2.32 -1.88 -0.62
C PRO A 14 0.80 -2.04 -0.48
N ARG A 15 0.35 -2.22 0.76
CA ARG A 15 -1.08 -2.37 1.07
C ARG A 15 -1.51 -1.30 2.06
N ALA A 16 -2.42 -0.44 1.62
CA ALA A 16 -3.02 0.59 2.46
C ALA A 16 -3.70 -0.04 3.69
N GLY A 17 -3.82 0.75 4.76
CA GLY A 17 -4.50 0.36 5.98
C GLY A 17 -5.96 -0.03 5.78
N ARG A 18 -6.58 -0.58 6.81
CA ARG A 18 -8.02 -0.85 6.78
C ARG A 18 -8.75 0.48 6.91
N PHE A 19 -9.68 0.75 6.00
CA PHE A 19 -10.57 1.90 6.11
C PHE A 19 -11.53 1.70 7.29
N ASP A 20 -11.78 2.77 8.05
CA ASP A 20 -12.69 2.82 9.19
C ASP A 20 -13.98 3.60 8.84
N PRO A 21 -15.09 2.90 8.50
CA PRO A 21 -16.35 3.54 8.20
C PRO A 21 -16.94 4.34 9.36
N ALA A 22 -16.65 3.97 10.61
CA ALA A 22 -17.21 4.65 11.78
C ALA A 22 -16.57 6.04 11.93
N LYS A 23 -15.24 6.14 11.78
CA LYS A 23 -14.53 7.42 11.77
C LYS A 23 -14.97 8.31 10.61
N ALA A 24 -15.08 7.75 9.41
CA ALA A 24 -15.52 8.52 8.23
C ALA A 24 -16.94 9.08 8.40
N ARG A 25 -17.86 8.31 9.00
CA ARG A 25 -19.21 8.77 9.32
C ARG A 25 -19.21 9.86 10.39
N ALA A 26 -18.39 9.71 11.44
CA ALA A 26 -18.26 10.71 12.51
C ALA A 26 -17.72 12.06 11.97
N LEU A 27 -16.89 12.02 10.93
CA LEU A 27 -16.37 13.19 10.23
C LEU A 27 -17.31 13.72 9.13
N ASN A 28 -18.52 13.20 9.00
CA ASN A 28 -19.49 13.56 7.95
C ASN A 28 -18.95 13.41 6.53
N VAL A 29 -18.07 12.43 6.29
CA VAL A 29 -17.54 12.17 4.96
C VAL A 29 -18.58 11.45 4.09
N PRO A 30 -18.94 12.00 2.92
CA PRO A 30 -19.84 11.34 1.98
C PRO A 30 -19.28 9.99 1.51
N VAL A 31 -20.13 8.95 1.46
CA VAL A 31 -19.75 7.61 1.01
C VAL A 31 -19.04 7.58 -0.36
N PRO A 32 -19.46 8.37 -1.38
CA PRO A 32 -18.74 8.43 -2.66
C PRO A 32 -17.27 8.87 -2.54
N ALA A 33 -16.95 9.69 -1.53
CA ALA A 33 -15.61 10.21 -1.29
C ALA A 33 -14.69 9.20 -0.56
N TRP A 34 -15.22 8.11 0.00
CA TRP A 34 -14.42 7.12 0.73
C TRP A 34 -13.37 6.44 -0.15
N LYS A 35 -13.64 6.32 -1.44
CA LYS A 35 -12.71 5.77 -2.43
C LYS A 35 -11.49 6.68 -2.63
N LEU A 36 -11.67 7.99 -2.56
CA LEU A 36 -10.60 8.97 -2.71
C LEU A 36 -9.66 8.92 -1.49
N LEU A 37 -10.24 8.86 -0.29
CA LEU A 37 -9.48 8.69 0.95
C LEU A 37 -8.67 7.39 0.97
N GLN A 38 -9.27 6.27 0.55
CA GLN A 38 -8.56 4.99 0.44
C GLN A 38 -7.43 5.00 -0.61
N ARG A 39 -7.49 5.91 -1.59
CA ARG A 39 -6.44 6.15 -2.59
C ARG A 39 -5.37 7.14 -2.12
N GLY A 40 -5.48 7.65 -0.90
CA GLY A 40 -4.51 8.60 -0.35
C GLY A 40 -4.80 10.06 -0.71
N GLN A 41 -6.00 10.38 -1.18
CA GLN A 41 -6.40 11.74 -1.49
C GLN A 41 -7.18 12.36 -0.33
N SER A 42 -6.74 13.54 0.11
CA SER A 42 -7.51 14.35 1.06
C SER A 42 -8.71 14.98 0.36
N ILE A 43 -9.80 15.12 1.11
CA ILE A 43 -11.06 15.67 0.57
C ILE A 43 -11.49 16.90 1.38
N PRO A 44 -11.88 18.00 0.72
CA PRO A 44 -12.57 19.08 1.38
C PRO A 44 -14.02 18.67 1.65
N LEU A 45 -14.52 19.01 2.83
CA LEU A 45 -15.91 18.87 3.22
C LEU A 45 -16.64 20.21 3.07
N GLU A 46 -17.97 20.15 2.96
CA GLU A 46 -18.82 21.34 2.82
C GLU A 46 -18.75 22.29 4.03
N ASN A 47 -18.38 21.77 5.20
CA ASN A 47 -18.14 22.56 6.41
C ASN A 47 -16.78 23.29 6.42
N GLY A 48 -15.99 23.20 5.33
CA GLY A 48 -14.67 23.82 5.19
C GLY A 48 -13.52 23.00 5.80
N ALA A 49 -13.79 21.86 6.45
CA ALA A 49 -12.74 20.98 6.98
C ALA A 49 -12.14 20.13 5.85
N VAL A 50 -10.85 19.80 5.97
CA VAL A 50 -10.18 18.86 5.06
C VAL A 50 -9.94 17.56 5.82
N VAL A 51 -10.48 16.45 5.32
CA VAL A 51 -10.24 15.13 5.89
C VAL A 51 -9.06 14.49 5.16
N ALA A 52 -8.04 14.11 5.93
CA ALA A 52 -6.90 13.39 5.42
C ALA A 52 -7.15 11.88 5.43
N PRO A 53 -6.51 11.10 4.54
CA PRO A 53 -6.55 9.64 4.58
C PRO A 53 -6.16 9.08 5.96
N ALA A 54 -5.19 9.70 6.63
CA ALA A 54 -4.70 9.28 7.94
C ALA A 54 -5.76 9.33 9.05
N ASP A 55 -6.81 10.15 8.90
CA ASP A 55 -7.86 10.28 9.91
C ASP A 55 -8.81 9.07 9.93
N VAL A 56 -8.96 8.41 8.78
CA VAL A 56 -9.94 7.33 8.56
C VAL A 56 -9.30 6.00 8.16
N MET A 57 -8.01 5.99 7.83
CA MET A 57 -7.25 4.79 7.50
C MET A 57 -6.48 4.32 8.72
N GLY A 58 -6.54 3.02 9.00
CA GLY A 58 -5.64 2.38 9.96
C GLY A 58 -4.18 2.32 9.47
N PRO A 59 -3.27 1.73 10.27
CA PRO A 59 -1.87 1.60 9.89
C PRO A 59 -1.71 0.79 8.60
N ALA A 60 -0.63 1.07 7.85
CA ALA A 60 -0.27 0.31 6.66
C ALA A 60 -0.17 -1.18 6.99
N ARG A 61 -0.75 -2.02 6.13
CA ARG A 61 -0.75 -3.46 6.32
C ARG A 61 0.45 -4.07 5.59
N ARG A 62 0.84 -5.26 6.03
CA ARG A 62 1.83 -6.06 5.30
C ARG A 62 1.38 -6.21 3.85
N GLY A 63 2.20 -5.68 2.95
CA GLY A 63 2.03 -5.80 1.50
C GLY A 63 2.32 -7.21 1.00
N LEU A 64 2.26 -7.38 -0.32
CA LEU A 64 2.70 -8.60 -0.97
C LEU A 64 4.14 -8.42 -1.45
N ARG A 65 4.90 -9.50 -1.42
CA ARG A 65 6.24 -9.57 -2.00
C ARG A 65 6.29 -10.74 -2.97
N PHE A 66 6.80 -10.49 -4.16
CA PHE A 66 7.05 -11.50 -5.18
C PHE A 66 8.52 -11.46 -5.55
N VAL A 67 9.14 -12.63 -5.67
CA VAL A 67 10.54 -12.77 -6.06
C VAL A 67 10.60 -13.73 -7.25
N PHE A 68 11.20 -13.25 -8.33
CA PHE A 68 11.60 -14.06 -9.47
C PHE A 68 13.10 -14.26 -9.39
N SER A 69 13.55 -15.50 -9.18
CA SER A 69 14.97 -15.80 -9.05
C SER A 69 15.74 -15.67 -10.36
N GLY A 70 15.08 -15.97 -11.48
CA GLY A 70 15.76 -16.35 -12.71
C GLY A 70 16.57 -17.65 -12.54
N ASP A 71 17.42 -17.95 -13.50
CA ASP A 71 18.33 -19.09 -13.43
C ASP A 71 19.53 -18.75 -12.54
N THR A 72 19.65 -19.43 -11.41
CA THR A 72 20.65 -19.12 -10.40
C THR A 72 20.88 -20.30 -9.45
N ALA A 73 22.15 -20.63 -9.17
CA ALA A 73 22.50 -21.45 -8.00
C ALA A 73 22.32 -20.64 -6.71
N PRO A 74 22.23 -21.28 -5.52
CA PRO A 74 22.07 -20.59 -4.24
C PRO A 74 23.02 -19.41 -4.09
N CYS A 75 22.48 -18.25 -3.70
CA CYS A 75 23.29 -17.07 -3.43
C CYS A 75 22.60 -16.14 -2.42
N PRO A 76 23.37 -15.47 -1.54
CA PRO A 76 22.82 -14.64 -0.46
C PRO A 76 21.90 -13.52 -0.94
N ALA A 77 22.17 -12.94 -2.12
CA ALA A 77 21.36 -11.85 -2.67
C ALA A 77 19.90 -12.24 -2.94
N LEU A 78 19.65 -13.51 -3.29
CA LEU A 78 18.29 -14.00 -3.53
C LEU A 78 17.60 -14.40 -2.22
N GLU A 79 18.35 -14.95 -1.27
CA GLU A 79 17.83 -15.33 0.05
C GLU A 79 17.34 -14.12 0.86
N GLN A 80 17.95 -12.96 0.64
CA GLN A 80 17.60 -11.70 1.30
C GLN A 80 16.53 -10.88 0.56
N ALA A 81 16.07 -11.35 -0.61
CA ALA A 81 15.08 -10.65 -1.44
C ALA A 81 13.68 -10.77 -0.81
#